data_AF-A0A2V6TBD6-F1
#
_entry.id   AF-A0A2V6TBD6-F1
#
_cell.length_a   1.000
_cell.length_b   1.000
_cell.length_c   1.000
_cell.angle_alpha   90.00
_cell.angle_beta   90.00
_cell.angle_gamma   90.00
#
_symmetry.space_group_name_H-M   'P 1'
#
loop_
_entity.id
_entity.type
_entity.pdbx_description
1 polymer ?
#
loop_
_entity_poly.entity_id
_entity_poly.type
_entity_poly.pdbx_seq_one_letter_code
_entity_poly.pdbx_strand_id
1 'polypeptide(L)'
;DLRRVAAHYAIARPYEDYGETARLYVFRVDRLAWRREAYGATALSVGRLRVTAELTGETEDAVVAVLHVGGHDFHAAVRTDLDAAAMGWTAEDLFHRFRGQSLTEVVRELDARFDGRAYGIPDLFLEERRRLLGLVTEDVLLRFEETYRRLYEENRRLMRYLCDADVPAPDALALVARYILGRRVEREIAGLARNGDPSSGAARIGEILTEARSLGIALTLEPRRTARHLEAALLAAITHLEATLDPVAVATALTVLDLGKDLGGGALDLWTAQNRVFRLGRMASAGDRAARLAPLAVRLGLRLEAT
;
A
#
# COMPACT_ATOMS: atom_id res chain seq x y z
N ASP A 1 21.37 -11.07 19.82
CA ASP A 1 22.34 -10.36 18.96
C ASP A 1 21.82 -8.93 18.76
N LEU A 2 22.40 -7.97 19.49
CA LEU A 2 22.02 -6.56 19.44
C LEU A 2 22.48 -5.89 18.13
N ARG A 3 23.56 -6.38 17.50
CA ARG A 3 24.00 -5.91 16.17
C ARG A 3 22.94 -6.15 15.11
N ARG A 4 22.27 -7.31 15.16
CA ARG A 4 21.14 -7.61 14.25
C ARG A 4 19.96 -6.67 14.45
N VAL A 5 19.69 -6.23 15.69
CA VAL A 5 18.64 -5.24 15.99
C VAL A 5 19.04 -3.86 15.45
N ALA A 6 20.30 -3.47 15.59
CA ALA A 6 20.83 -2.24 15.02
C ALA A 6 20.72 -2.24 13.48
N ALA A 7 21.13 -3.33 12.82
CA ALA A 7 20.96 -3.51 11.38
C ALA A 7 19.49 -3.41 10.95
N HIS A 8 18.61 -4.08 11.71
CA HIS A 8 17.18 -4.06 11.46
C HIS A 8 16.60 -2.64 11.50
N TYR A 9 16.87 -1.91 12.58
CA TYR A 9 16.46 -0.51 12.71
C TYR A 9 16.96 0.31 11.53
N ALA A 10 18.23 0.14 11.16
CA ALA A 10 18.88 0.95 10.14
C ALA A 10 18.28 0.72 8.74
N ILE A 11 17.93 -0.52 8.40
CA ILE A 11 17.29 -0.87 7.12
C ILE A 11 15.83 -0.41 7.08
N ALA A 12 15.09 -0.51 8.18
CA ALA A 12 13.66 -0.20 8.23
C ALA A 12 13.37 1.31 8.35
N ARG A 13 14.23 2.07 9.04
CA ARG A 13 14.04 3.52 9.33
C ARG A 13 13.73 4.39 8.11
N PRO A 14 14.29 4.16 6.90
CA PRO A 14 13.86 4.88 5.70
C PRO A 14 12.36 4.81 5.38
N TYR A 15 11.66 3.78 5.87
CA TYR A 15 10.26 3.46 5.58
C TYR A 15 9.34 3.61 6.80
N GLU A 16 9.90 3.84 7.98
CA GLU A 16 9.17 4.01 9.22
C GLU A 16 9.75 5.15 10.06
N ASP A 17 8.88 6.05 10.51
CA ASP A 17 9.27 7.09 11.44
C ASP A 17 9.22 6.57 12.87
N TYR A 18 10.36 6.06 13.33
CA TYR A 18 10.53 5.62 14.71
C TYR A 18 10.75 6.76 15.72
N GLY A 19 10.85 8.02 15.28
CA GLY A 19 11.28 9.12 16.15
C GLY A 19 12.72 8.98 16.66
N GLU A 20 12.98 9.53 17.85
CA GLU A 20 14.31 9.47 18.51
C GLU A 20 14.54 8.16 19.26
N THR A 21 13.50 7.60 19.87
CA THR A 21 13.55 6.32 20.59
C THR A 21 12.51 5.37 20.02
N ALA A 22 12.97 4.24 19.51
CA ALA A 22 12.14 3.18 18.98
C ALA A 22 12.01 2.03 19.97
N ARG A 23 10.85 1.36 19.98
CA ARG A 23 10.68 0.06 20.62
C ARG A 23 10.46 -1.00 19.56
N LEU A 24 11.40 -1.93 19.47
CA LEU A 24 11.39 -3.06 18.56
C LEU A 24 11.26 -4.34 19.38
N TYR A 25 10.03 -4.84 19.54
CA TYR A 25 9.71 -5.96 20.42
C TYR A 25 10.21 -5.71 21.87
N VAL A 26 11.25 -6.43 22.31
CA VAL A 26 11.85 -6.34 23.64
C VAL A 26 13.16 -5.52 23.65
N PHE A 27 13.39 -4.75 22.58
CA PHE A 27 14.58 -3.90 22.43
C PHE A 27 14.16 -2.44 22.33
N ARG A 28 14.88 -1.58 23.05
CA ARG A 28 14.84 -0.13 22.88
C ARG A 28 16.00 0.29 22.01
N VAL A 29 15.76 1.13 21.00
CA VAL A 29 16.80 1.71 20.15
C VAL A 29 16.74 3.22 20.27
N ASP A 30 17.78 3.80 20.84
CA ASP A 30 17.95 5.25 20.94
C ASP A 30 18.85 5.75 19.81
N ARG A 31 18.34 6.66 18.97
CA ARG A 31 19.07 7.22 17.83
C ARG A 31 19.88 8.42 18.27
N LEU A 32 21.20 8.25 18.37
CA LEU A 32 22.13 9.27 18.82
C LEU A 32 22.57 10.21 17.69
N ALA A 33 22.73 9.67 16.48
CA ALA A 33 23.06 10.45 15.30
C ALA A 33 22.54 9.74 14.04
N TRP A 34 22.18 10.51 13.02
CA TRP A 34 21.75 9.95 11.74
C TRP A 34 21.98 10.94 10.60
N ARG A 35 22.59 10.46 9.52
CA ARG A 35 22.71 11.17 8.24
C ARG A 35 22.27 10.27 7.11
N ARG A 36 21.59 10.84 6.12
CA ARG A 36 21.16 10.15 4.92
C ARG A 36 21.35 11.05 3.70
N GLU A 37 21.87 10.47 2.63
CA GLU A 37 21.95 11.09 1.30
C GLU A 37 21.34 10.12 0.28
N ALA A 38 20.64 10.65 -0.73
CA ALA A 38 19.97 9.86 -1.75
C ALA A 38 20.20 10.45 -3.14
N TYR A 39 20.46 9.58 -4.11
CA TYR A 39 20.62 9.91 -5.52
C TYR A 39 19.78 8.95 -6.37
N GLY A 40 18.66 9.46 -6.88
CA GLY A 40 17.69 8.64 -7.63
C GLY A 40 17.17 7.47 -6.79
N ALA A 41 17.39 6.24 -7.28
CA ALA A 41 16.97 5.01 -6.60
C ALA A 41 17.95 4.53 -5.52
N THR A 42 19.09 5.19 -5.36
CA THR A 42 20.15 4.80 -4.40
C THR A 42 20.15 5.71 -3.18
N ALA A 43 20.48 5.18 -2.01
CA ALA A 43 20.65 5.98 -0.80
C ALA A 43 21.69 5.38 0.12
N LEU A 44 22.47 6.24 0.77
CA LEU A 44 23.37 5.87 1.87
C LEU A 44 22.85 6.50 3.16
N SER A 45 22.77 5.71 4.21
CA SER A 45 22.50 6.19 5.57
C SER A 45 23.59 5.73 6.51
N VAL A 46 24.04 6.62 7.40
CA VAL A 46 24.99 6.31 8.47
C VAL A 46 24.41 6.83 9.78
N GLY A 47 24.42 6.00 10.81
CA GLY A 47 23.82 6.32 12.09
C GLY A 47 24.61 5.79 13.27
N ARG A 48 24.40 6.41 14.43
CA ARG A 48 24.82 5.90 15.72
C ARG A 48 23.58 5.59 16.55
N LEU A 49 23.52 4.36 17.02
CA LEU A 49 22.41 3.82 17.78
C LEU A 49 22.92 3.34 19.13
N ARG A 50 22.06 3.42 20.13
CA ARG A 50 22.21 2.67 21.38
C ARG A 50 21.08 1.67 21.46
N VAL A 51 21.42 0.39 21.46
CA VAL A 51 20.44 -0.69 21.54
C VAL A 51 20.46 -1.25 22.95
N THR A 52 19.31 -1.24 23.62
CA THR A 52 19.14 -1.82 24.96
C THR A 52 18.14 -2.97 24.90
N ALA A 53 18.53 -4.16 25.38
CA ALA A 53 17.60 -5.25 25.64
C ALA A 53 16.82 -4.96 26.92
N GLU A 54 15.50 -4.74 26.82
CA GLU A 54 14.70 -4.34 27.99
C GLU A 54 14.59 -5.45 29.04
N LEU A 55 14.66 -6.71 28.62
CA LEU A 55 14.58 -7.87 29.52
C LEU A 55 15.84 -8.06 30.37
N THR A 56 17.03 -7.86 29.81
CA THR A 56 18.31 -8.11 30.49
C THR A 56 19.02 -6.83 30.94
N GLY A 57 18.63 -5.67 30.40
CA GLY A 57 19.32 -4.39 30.59
C GLY A 57 20.61 -4.23 29.78
N GLU A 58 21.02 -5.27 29.04
CA GLU A 58 22.23 -5.23 28.21
C GLU A 58 22.12 -4.11 27.16
N THR A 59 23.17 -3.31 27.04
CA THR A 59 23.20 -2.15 26.14
C THR A 59 24.45 -2.17 25.29
N GLU A 60 24.31 -1.89 24.00
CA GLU A 60 25.41 -1.81 23.05
C GLU A 60 25.28 -0.53 22.20
N ASP A 61 26.37 0.25 22.13
CA ASP A 61 26.49 1.38 21.20
C ASP A 61 26.96 0.83 19.85
N ALA A 62 26.21 1.13 18.80
CA ALA A 62 26.46 0.62 17.45
C ALA A 62 26.52 1.76 16.44
N VAL A 63 27.53 1.72 15.57
CA VAL A 63 27.55 2.48 14.32
C VAL A 63 26.99 1.58 13.23
N VAL A 64 26.03 2.12 12.49
CA VAL A 64 25.38 1.43 11.38
C VAL A 64 25.57 2.22 10.11
N ALA A 65 25.80 1.53 9.01
CA ALA A 65 25.79 2.10 7.68
C ALA A 65 24.95 1.22 6.76
N VAL A 66 24.06 1.84 5.99
CA VAL A 66 23.12 1.15 5.11
C VAL A 66 23.18 1.78 3.73
N LEU A 67 23.60 0.99 2.75
CA LEU A 67 23.50 1.31 1.34
C LEU A 67 22.25 0.63 0.75
N HIS A 68 21.32 1.42 0.26
CA HIS A 68 20.21 0.96 -0.58
C HIS A 68 20.60 1.18 -2.03
N VAL A 69 20.78 0.10 -2.77
CA VAL A 69 21.17 0.15 -4.20
C VAL A 69 19.93 0.35 -5.08
N GLY A 70 18.76 -0.04 -4.59
CA GLY A 70 17.47 0.11 -5.25
C GLY A 70 16.63 -1.16 -5.13
N GLY A 71 15.30 -1.01 -5.21
CA GLY A 71 14.39 -2.14 -5.06
C GLY A 71 14.61 -2.87 -3.73
N HIS A 72 14.95 -4.17 -3.80
CA HIS A 72 15.13 -5.06 -2.65
C HIS A 72 16.59 -5.19 -2.18
N ASP A 73 17.52 -4.48 -2.82
CA ASP A 73 18.96 -4.66 -2.56
C ASP A 73 19.47 -3.68 -1.50
N PHE A 74 19.79 -4.22 -0.33
CA PHE A 74 20.28 -3.51 0.84
C PHE A 74 21.57 -4.15 1.32
N HIS A 75 22.59 -3.31 1.53
CA HIS A 75 23.83 -3.68 2.19
C HIS A 75 23.96 -2.86 3.47
N ALA A 76 23.67 -3.49 4.60
CA ALA A 76 23.85 -2.89 5.91
C ALA A 76 25.06 -3.49 6.62
N ALA A 77 25.81 -2.66 7.32
CA ALA A 77 26.96 -3.08 8.10
C ALA A 77 26.89 -2.44 9.49
N VAL A 78 27.32 -3.21 10.51
CA VAL A 78 27.18 -2.81 11.91
C VAL A 78 28.49 -3.05 12.64
N ARG A 79 28.93 -2.04 13.39
CA ARG A 79 30.17 -2.09 14.17
C ARG A 79 29.97 -1.46 15.53
N THR A 80 30.58 -2.03 16.58
CA THR A 80 30.26 -1.68 17.98
C THR A 80 31.46 -1.24 18.81
N ASP A 81 32.65 -1.23 18.21
CA ASP A 81 33.94 -0.81 18.79
C ASP A 81 34.43 0.56 18.26
N LEU A 82 33.59 1.31 17.54
CA LEU A 82 33.94 2.64 17.01
C LEU A 82 33.62 3.76 18.02
N ASP A 83 34.61 4.61 18.31
CA ASP A 83 34.39 5.85 19.05
C ASP A 83 33.71 6.93 18.18
N ALA A 84 33.28 8.02 18.83
CA ALA A 84 32.56 9.10 18.15
C ALA A 84 33.39 9.85 17.11
N ALA A 85 34.71 9.96 17.30
CA ALA A 85 35.59 10.64 16.36
C ALA A 85 35.80 9.76 15.11
N ALA A 86 36.19 8.50 15.31
CA ALA A 86 36.36 7.51 14.25
C ALA A 86 35.07 7.33 13.42
N MET A 87 33.90 7.41 14.06
CA MET A 87 32.60 7.43 13.39
C MET A 87 32.44 8.64 12.46
N GLY A 88 32.73 9.86 12.94
CA GLY A 88 32.59 11.08 12.15
C GLY A 88 33.43 11.06 10.88
N TRP A 89 34.69 10.63 10.99
CA TRP A 89 35.59 10.42 9.85
C TRP A 89 35.08 9.33 8.91
N THR A 90 34.62 8.21 9.46
CA THR A 90 34.07 7.09 8.67
C THR A 90 32.84 7.50 7.88
N ALA A 91 31.93 8.25 8.51
CA ALA A 91 30.72 8.75 7.86
C ALA A 91 31.06 9.72 6.72
N GLU A 92 31.94 10.70 6.96
CA GLU A 92 32.27 11.70 5.94
C GLU A 92 32.92 11.07 4.71
N ASP A 93 33.85 10.13 4.90
CA ASP A 93 34.49 9.42 3.79
C ASP A 93 33.49 8.53 3.03
N LEU A 94 32.60 7.82 3.73
CA LEU A 94 31.54 7.03 3.07
C LEU A 94 30.62 7.93 2.22
N PHE A 95 30.23 9.10 2.72
CA PHE A 95 29.42 10.04 1.94
C PHE A 95 30.20 10.67 0.78
N HIS A 96 31.47 11.02 0.98
CA HIS A 96 32.33 11.52 -0.10
C HIS A 96 32.41 10.51 -1.25
N ARG A 97 32.63 9.23 -0.94
CA ARG A 97 32.65 8.15 -1.94
C ARG A 97 31.30 7.94 -2.57
N PHE A 98 30.23 7.91 -1.79
CA PHE A 98 28.87 7.76 -2.32
C PHE A 98 28.51 8.82 -3.38
N ARG A 99 29.07 10.02 -3.30
CA ARG A 99 28.85 11.10 -4.28
C ARG A 99 29.65 10.97 -5.57
N GLY A 100 30.84 10.39 -5.51
CA GLY A 100 31.82 10.47 -6.60
C GLY A 100 32.37 9.14 -7.11
N GLN A 101 32.07 8.03 -6.43
CA GLN A 101 32.58 6.69 -6.71
C GLN A 101 31.45 5.72 -7.08
N SER A 102 31.83 4.53 -7.54
CA SER A 102 30.89 3.45 -7.84
C SER A 102 30.29 2.85 -6.56
N LEU A 103 29.06 2.34 -6.62
CA LEU A 103 28.42 1.66 -5.48
C LEU A 103 29.24 0.45 -4.99
N THR A 104 29.94 -0.23 -5.90
CA THR A 104 30.82 -1.35 -5.55
C THR A 104 31.99 -0.92 -4.66
N GLU A 105 32.55 0.27 -4.88
CA GLU A 105 33.59 0.81 -4.00
C GLU A 105 33.04 1.16 -2.61
N VAL A 106 31.82 1.68 -2.54
CA VAL A 106 31.14 1.92 -1.25
C VAL A 106 30.91 0.62 -0.50
N VAL A 107 30.43 -0.44 -1.15
CA VAL A 107 30.25 -1.77 -0.54
C VAL A 107 31.58 -2.33 -0.01
N ARG A 108 32.66 -2.26 -0.81
CA ARG A 108 33.99 -2.70 -0.38
C ARG A 108 34.48 -1.94 0.85
N GLU A 109 34.25 -0.64 0.91
CA GLU A 109 34.64 0.17 2.07
C GLU A 109 33.78 -0.18 3.30
N LEU A 110 32.49 -0.45 3.13
CA LEU A 110 31.64 -0.95 4.20
C LEU A 110 32.17 -2.27 4.76
N ASP A 111 32.46 -3.24 3.90
CA ASP A 111 32.96 -4.55 4.31
C ASP A 111 34.32 -4.43 5.03
N ALA A 112 35.22 -3.58 4.52
CA ALA A 112 36.53 -3.35 5.12
C ALA A 112 36.44 -2.67 6.51
N ARG A 113 35.47 -1.77 6.70
CA ARG A 113 35.34 -0.98 7.95
C ARG A 113 34.42 -1.60 8.99
N PHE A 114 33.51 -2.50 8.63
CA PHE A 114 32.45 -3.00 9.51
C PHE A 114 32.49 -4.52 9.69
N ASP A 115 33.66 -5.04 10.09
CA ASP A 115 33.91 -6.46 10.43
C ASP A 115 33.50 -7.48 9.34
N GLY A 116 33.28 -7.05 8.09
CA GLY A 116 32.91 -7.90 6.96
C GLY A 116 31.54 -8.58 7.03
N ARG A 117 30.73 -8.38 8.09
CA ARG A 117 29.38 -8.95 8.16
C ARG A 117 28.36 -7.99 7.57
N ALA A 118 27.87 -8.34 6.38
CA ALA A 118 26.75 -7.68 5.75
C ALA A 118 25.40 -8.20 6.29
N TYR A 119 24.44 -7.29 6.41
CA TYR A 119 23.06 -7.55 6.74
C TYR A 119 22.15 -7.04 5.61
N GLY A 120 21.07 -7.75 5.34
CA GLY A 120 20.07 -7.35 4.36
C GLY A 120 18.65 -7.62 4.82
N ILE A 121 17.70 -7.58 3.88
CA ILE A 121 16.29 -7.93 4.13
C ILE A 121 16.12 -9.32 4.82
N PRO A 122 16.91 -10.37 4.48
CA PRO A 122 16.83 -11.67 5.17
C PRO A 122 17.22 -11.64 6.65
N ASP A 123 17.87 -10.58 7.14
CA ASP A 123 18.24 -10.44 8.54
C ASP A 123 17.16 -9.76 9.38
N LEU A 124 16.17 -9.13 8.75
CA LEU A 124 15.08 -8.44 9.45
C LEU A 124 14.14 -9.42 10.17
N PHE A 125 13.48 -8.91 11.21
CA PHE A 125 12.32 -9.58 11.80
C PHE A 125 11.26 -9.87 10.75
N LEU A 126 10.51 -10.95 10.94
CA LEU A 126 9.64 -11.51 9.91
C LEU A 126 8.56 -10.52 9.45
N GLU A 127 7.99 -9.76 10.38
CA GLU A 127 6.95 -8.78 10.08
C GLU A 127 7.49 -7.63 9.23
N GLU A 128 8.63 -7.06 9.64
CA GLU A 128 9.26 -5.96 8.89
C GLU A 128 9.82 -6.42 7.53
N ARG A 129 10.33 -7.65 7.46
CA ARG A 129 10.73 -8.27 6.19
C ARG A 129 9.55 -8.33 5.22
N ARG A 130 8.40 -8.82 5.68
CA ARG A 130 7.17 -8.91 4.87
C ARG A 130 6.70 -7.54 4.44
N ARG A 131 6.76 -6.55 5.35
CA ARG A 131 6.37 -5.17 5.08
C ARG A 131 7.27 -4.53 4.02
N LEU A 132 8.59 -4.55 4.20
CA LEU A 132 9.53 -3.95 3.24
C LEU A 132 9.45 -4.62 1.87
N LEU A 133 9.37 -5.94 1.81
CA LEU A 133 9.15 -6.65 0.53
C LEU A 133 7.82 -6.27 -0.10
N GLY A 134 6.76 -6.06 0.69
CA GLY A 134 5.48 -5.55 0.23
C GLY A 134 5.61 -4.18 -0.43
N LEU A 135 6.28 -3.23 0.23
CA LEU A 135 6.51 -1.88 -0.31
C LEU A 135 7.33 -1.88 -1.60
N VAL A 136 8.43 -2.66 -1.63
CA VAL A 136 9.26 -2.80 -2.85
C VAL A 136 8.47 -3.42 -4.00
N THR A 137 7.64 -4.42 -3.69
CA THR A 137 6.78 -5.07 -4.69
C THR A 137 5.72 -4.12 -5.22
N GLU A 138 5.14 -3.29 -4.35
CA GLU A 138 4.14 -2.28 -4.75
C GLU A 138 4.72 -1.25 -5.72
N ASP A 139 5.93 -0.74 -5.47
CA ASP A 139 6.63 0.16 -6.40
C ASP A 139 6.84 -0.47 -7.79
N VAL A 140 7.27 -1.74 -7.81
CA VAL A 140 7.45 -2.49 -9.07
C VAL A 140 6.11 -2.67 -9.79
N LEU A 141 5.05 -3.02 -9.06
CA LEU A 141 3.71 -3.20 -9.63
C LEU A 141 3.14 -1.89 -10.18
N LEU A 142 3.40 -0.75 -9.56
CA LEU A 142 3.00 0.57 -10.06
C LEU A 142 3.67 0.88 -11.41
N ARG A 143 4.98 0.59 -11.55
CA ARG A 143 5.71 0.75 -12.82
C ARG A 143 5.18 -0.18 -13.91
N PHE A 144 4.82 -1.42 -13.57
CA PHE A 144 4.16 -2.31 -14.52
C PHE A 144 2.79 -1.79 -14.93
N GLU A 145 1.98 -1.27 -14.00
CA GLU A 145 0.67 -0.70 -14.30
C GLU A 145 0.78 0.48 -15.29
N GLU A 146 1.78 1.35 -15.13
CA GLU A 146 2.04 2.44 -16.09
C GLU A 146 2.44 1.92 -17.47
N THR A 147 3.32 0.93 -17.53
CA THR A 147 3.78 0.32 -18.79
C THR A 147 2.61 -0.36 -19.51
N TYR A 148 1.80 -1.14 -18.80
CA TYR A 148 0.63 -1.81 -19.37
C TYR A 148 -0.45 -0.82 -19.81
N ARG A 149 -0.63 0.27 -19.06
CA ARG A 149 -1.56 1.34 -19.45
C ARG A 149 -1.13 1.97 -20.76
N ARG A 150 0.16 2.26 -20.92
CA ARG A 150 0.71 2.82 -22.16
C ARG A 150 0.51 1.87 -23.34
N LEU A 151 0.87 0.60 -23.17
CA LEU A 151 0.66 -0.43 -24.19
C LEU A 151 -0.82 -0.55 -24.59
N TYR A 152 -1.73 -0.53 -23.63
CA TYR A 152 -3.17 -0.55 -23.90
C TYR A 152 -3.62 0.65 -24.71
N GLU A 153 -3.31 1.87 -24.27
CA GLU A 153 -3.79 3.09 -24.92
C GLU A 153 -3.23 3.26 -26.34
N GLU A 154 -1.94 2.97 -26.54
CA GLU A 154 -1.30 3.05 -27.86
C GLU A 154 -1.91 2.05 -28.86
N ASN A 155 -2.38 0.89 -28.39
CA ASN A 155 -2.89 -0.18 -29.25
C ASN A 155 -4.42 -0.32 -29.23
N ARG A 156 -5.14 0.52 -28.47
CA ARG A 156 -6.60 0.43 -28.29
C ARG A 156 -7.37 0.51 -29.61
N ARG A 157 -6.94 1.37 -30.53
CA ARG A 157 -7.57 1.52 -31.87
C ARG A 157 -7.35 0.28 -32.73
N LEU A 158 -6.16 -0.31 -32.68
CA LEU A 158 -5.86 -1.55 -33.39
C LEU A 158 -6.71 -2.70 -32.84
N MET A 159 -6.81 -2.84 -31.52
CA MET A 159 -7.66 -3.87 -30.91
C MET A 159 -9.12 -3.73 -31.36
N ARG A 160 -9.65 -2.51 -31.38
CA ARG A 160 -11.00 -2.25 -31.87
C ARG A 160 -11.16 -2.61 -33.35
N TYR A 161 -10.21 -2.21 -34.19
CA TYR A 161 -10.21 -2.56 -35.61
C TYR A 161 -10.18 -4.07 -35.86
N LEU A 162 -9.40 -4.82 -35.07
CA LEU A 162 -9.35 -6.28 -35.15
C LEU A 162 -10.72 -6.88 -34.80
N CYS A 163 -11.34 -6.44 -33.70
CA CYS A 163 -12.67 -6.89 -33.31
C CYS A 163 -13.74 -6.54 -34.36
N ASP A 164 -13.71 -5.34 -34.92
CA ASP A 164 -14.64 -4.90 -35.99
C ASP A 164 -14.46 -5.72 -37.28
N ALA A 165 -13.27 -6.29 -37.49
CA ALA A 165 -12.94 -7.16 -38.62
C ALA A 165 -13.15 -8.66 -38.33
N ASP A 166 -13.83 -9.00 -37.24
CA ASP A 166 -14.03 -10.39 -36.74
C ASP A 166 -12.72 -11.16 -36.52
N VAL A 167 -11.61 -10.43 -36.25
CA VAL A 167 -10.31 -11.01 -35.93
C VAL A 167 -10.10 -10.97 -34.41
N PRO A 168 -9.80 -12.11 -33.76
CA PRO A 168 -9.55 -12.12 -32.33
C PRO A 168 -8.30 -11.29 -32.00
N ALA A 169 -8.38 -10.49 -30.92
CA ALA A 169 -7.23 -9.74 -30.44
C ALA A 169 -6.10 -10.71 -30.03
N PRO A 170 -4.83 -10.42 -30.41
CA PRO A 170 -3.69 -11.22 -29.95
C PRO A 170 -3.66 -11.34 -28.43
N ASP A 171 -3.34 -12.53 -27.93
CA ASP A 171 -3.38 -12.85 -26.49
C ASP A 171 -2.62 -11.85 -25.63
N ALA A 172 -1.47 -11.38 -26.10
CA ALA A 172 -0.66 -10.38 -25.40
C ALA A 172 -1.42 -9.06 -25.21
N LEU A 173 -2.13 -8.57 -26.22
CA LEU A 173 -2.94 -7.35 -26.14
C LEU A 173 -4.20 -7.57 -25.30
N ALA A 174 -4.85 -8.73 -25.44
CA ALA A 174 -6.00 -9.10 -24.64
C ALA A 174 -5.66 -9.19 -23.14
N LEU A 175 -4.48 -9.72 -22.79
CA LEU A 175 -3.99 -9.79 -21.40
C LEU A 175 -3.78 -8.39 -20.80
N VAL A 176 -3.10 -7.51 -21.54
CA VAL A 176 -2.85 -6.12 -21.12
C VAL A 176 -4.16 -5.37 -20.93
N ALA A 177 -5.07 -5.47 -21.89
CA ALA A 177 -6.38 -4.83 -21.81
C ALA A 177 -7.22 -5.36 -20.65
N ARG A 178 -7.25 -6.69 -20.43
CA ARG A 178 -7.94 -7.31 -19.28
C ARG A 178 -7.41 -6.75 -17.95
N TYR A 179 -6.09 -6.67 -17.81
CA TYR A 179 -5.47 -6.12 -16.60
C TYR A 179 -5.84 -4.64 -16.39
N ILE A 180 -5.69 -3.81 -17.42
CA ILE A 180 -5.92 -2.37 -17.30
C ILE A 180 -7.40 -2.03 -17.07
N LEU A 181 -8.32 -2.67 -17.78
CA LEU A 181 -9.75 -2.46 -17.60
C LEU A 181 -10.21 -2.96 -16.22
N GLY A 182 -9.71 -4.12 -15.76
CA GLY A 182 -9.98 -4.60 -14.40
C GLY A 182 -9.53 -3.62 -13.32
N ARG A 183 -8.31 -3.08 -13.43
CA ARG A 183 -7.79 -2.06 -12.50
C ARG A 183 -8.60 -0.76 -12.53
N ARG A 184 -9.14 -0.36 -13.69
CA ARG A 184 -10.04 0.81 -13.78
C ARG A 184 -11.34 0.57 -13.01
N VAL A 185 -11.96 -0.61 -13.14
CA VAL A 185 -13.16 -0.96 -12.36
C VAL A 185 -12.86 -0.88 -10.86
N GLU A 186 -11.76 -1.47 -10.40
CA GLU A 186 -11.36 -1.40 -8.98
C GLU A 186 -11.17 0.04 -8.50
N ARG A 187 -10.54 0.90 -9.31
CA ARG A 187 -10.32 2.32 -8.99
C ARG A 187 -11.63 3.10 -8.91
N GLU A 188 -12.56 2.86 -9.84
CA GLU A 188 -13.87 3.49 -9.81
C GLU A 188 -14.70 3.07 -8.59
N ILE A 189 -14.68 1.78 -8.24
CA ILE A 189 -15.32 1.27 -7.01
C ILE A 189 -14.76 2.00 -5.78
N ALA A 190 -13.43 2.07 -5.67
CA ALA A 190 -12.78 2.76 -4.56
C ALA A 190 -13.09 4.28 -4.52
N GLY A 191 -13.43 4.88 -5.66
CA GLY A 191 -13.76 6.29 -5.81
C GLY A 191 -15.21 6.65 -5.48
N LEU A 192 -16.13 5.68 -5.42
CA LEU A 192 -17.57 5.91 -5.24
C LEU A 192 -17.90 6.78 -4.01
N ALA A 193 -17.24 6.54 -2.88
CA ALA A 193 -17.46 7.30 -1.65
C ALA A 193 -16.78 8.69 -1.64
N ARG A 194 -15.78 8.91 -2.50
CA ARG A 194 -14.99 10.17 -2.53
C ARG A 194 -15.54 11.20 -3.51
N ASN A 195 -16.16 10.74 -4.60
CA ASN A 195 -16.45 11.60 -5.76
C ASN A 195 -17.83 12.27 -5.69
N GLY A 196 -18.59 12.10 -4.62
CA GLY A 196 -19.85 12.80 -4.34
C GLY A 196 -21.03 12.44 -5.25
N ASP A 197 -20.82 11.94 -6.47
CA ASP A 197 -21.88 11.44 -7.35
C ASP A 197 -21.72 9.92 -7.62
N PRO A 198 -22.50 9.08 -6.93
CA PRO A 198 -22.47 7.63 -7.11
C PRO A 198 -22.94 7.18 -8.50
N SER A 199 -23.90 7.88 -9.08
CA SER A 199 -24.46 7.54 -10.39
C SER A 199 -23.41 7.74 -11.47
N SER A 200 -22.63 8.81 -11.38
CA SER A 200 -21.49 9.04 -12.26
C SER A 200 -20.42 7.94 -12.14
N GLY A 201 -20.14 7.46 -10.92
CA GLY A 201 -19.22 6.34 -10.71
C GLY A 201 -19.73 5.01 -11.28
N ALA A 202 -21.00 4.69 -11.06
CA ALA A 202 -21.63 3.50 -11.64
C ALA A 202 -21.64 3.55 -13.17
N ALA A 203 -21.92 4.71 -13.76
CA ALA A 203 -21.87 4.93 -15.21
C ALA A 203 -20.46 4.65 -15.76
N ARG A 204 -19.41 5.19 -15.13
CA ARG A 204 -18.01 4.92 -15.53
C ARG A 204 -17.66 3.43 -15.45
N ILE A 205 -18.11 2.72 -14.41
CA ILE A 205 -17.94 1.26 -14.32
C ILE A 205 -18.64 0.57 -15.50
N GLY A 206 -19.89 0.95 -15.79
CA GLY A 206 -20.66 0.42 -16.92
C GLY A 206 -20.00 0.65 -18.29
N GLU A 207 -19.39 1.82 -18.49
CA GLU A 207 -18.61 2.15 -19.68
C GLU A 207 -17.39 1.21 -19.84
N ILE A 208 -16.63 1.00 -18.76
CA ILE A 208 -15.47 0.09 -18.77
C ILE A 208 -15.88 -1.34 -19.08
N LEU A 209 -16.98 -1.83 -18.47
CA LEU A 209 -17.51 -3.17 -18.76
C LEU A 209 -17.98 -3.30 -20.21
N THR A 210 -18.59 -2.26 -20.76
CA THR A 210 -19.05 -2.23 -22.15
C THR A 210 -17.89 -2.22 -23.14
N GLU A 211 -16.84 -1.46 -22.82
CA GLU A 211 -15.59 -1.50 -23.57
C GLU A 211 -14.93 -2.88 -23.53
N ALA A 212 -14.85 -3.53 -22.36
CA ALA A 212 -14.27 -4.86 -22.29
C ALA A 212 -15.05 -5.85 -23.17
N ARG A 213 -16.39 -5.78 -23.14
CA ARG A 213 -17.27 -6.60 -24.00
C ARG A 213 -17.06 -6.33 -25.48
N SER A 214 -16.95 -5.07 -25.90
CA SER A 214 -16.76 -4.75 -27.33
C SER A 214 -15.40 -5.20 -27.86
N LEU A 215 -14.41 -5.40 -26.99
CA LEU A 215 -13.12 -5.99 -27.33
C LEU A 215 -13.09 -7.52 -27.22
N GLY A 216 -14.21 -8.17 -26.88
CA GLY A 216 -14.26 -9.62 -26.65
C GLY A 216 -13.49 -10.07 -25.41
N ILE A 217 -13.23 -9.16 -24.46
CA ILE A 217 -12.41 -9.42 -23.28
C ILE A 217 -13.31 -9.74 -22.09
N ALA A 218 -13.23 -10.98 -21.62
CA ALA A 218 -13.76 -11.35 -20.31
C ALA A 218 -12.86 -10.76 -19.21
N LEU A 219 -13.41 -9.85 -18.40
CA LEU A 219 -12.73 -9.33 -17.22
C LEU A 219 -12.79 -10.37 -16.10
N THR A 220 -11.62 -10.84 -15.68
CA THR A 220 -11.49 -11.66 -14.48
C THR A 220 -11.23 -10.73 -13.30
N LEU A 221 -12.31 -10.27 -12.66
CA LEU A 221 -12.20 -9.54 -11.41
C LEU A 221 -11.96 -10.54 -10.27
N GLU A 222 -10.92 -10.32 -9.47
CA GLU A 222 -10.62 -11.17 -8.32
C GLU A 222 -11.72 -11.04 -7.25
N PRO A 223 -12.56 -12.07 -6.99
CA PRO A 223 -13.79 -11.90 -6.23
C PRO A 223 -13.57 -11.34 -4.82
N ARG A 224 -12.52 -11.82 -4.13
CA ARG A 224 -12.16 -11.35 -2.78
C ARG A 224 -11.63 -9.92 -2.79
N ARG A 225 -10.90 -9.54 -3.83
CA ARG A 225 -10.35 -8.19 -3.94
C ARG A 225 -11.47 -7.20 -4.26
N THR A 226 -12.36 -7.53 -5.19
CA THR A 226 -13.53 -6.73 -5.52
C THR A 226 -14.45 -6.57 -4.31
N ALA A 227 -14.74 -7.65 -3.58
CA ALA A 227 -15.52 -7.61 -2.35
C ALA A 227 -14.93 -6.64 -1.33
N ARG A 228 -13.61 -6.71 -1.06
CA ARG A 228 -12.94 -5.77 -0.14
C ARG A 228 -13.06 -4.31 -0.55
N HIS A 229 -12.96 -3.99 -1.85
CA HIS A 229 -13.11 -2.62 -2.32
C HIS A 229 -14.56 -2.13 -2.18
N LEU A 230 -15.55 -3.00 -2.44
CA LEU A 230 -16.96 -2.70 -2.25
C LEU A 230 -17.30 -2.53 -0.76
N GLU A 231 -16.83 -3.41 0.11
CA GLU A 231 -16.98 -3.32 1.57
C GLU A 231 -16.38 -2.01 2.10
N ALA A 232 -15.18 -1.64 1.66
CA ALA A 232 -14.54 -0.38 2.03
C ALA A 232 -15.34 0.83 1.54
N ALA A 233 -15.84 0.81 0.30
CA ALA A 233 -16.68 1.88 -0.24
C ALA A 233 -18.02 2.01 0.51
N LEU A 234 -18.65 0.88 0.87
CA LEU A 234 -19.87 0.83 1.66
C LEU A 234 -19.65 1.42 3.06
N LEU A 235 -18.56 1.03 3.74
CA LEU A 235 -18.22 1.57 5.05
C LEU A 235 -17.92 3.06 5.00
N ALA A 236 -17.21 3.54 3.97
CA ALA A 236 -16.96 4.96 3.78
C ALA A 236 -18.26 5.76 3.57
N ALA A 237 -19.20 5.23 2.77
CA ALA A 237 -20.51 5.84 2.59
C ALA A 237 -21.31 5.89 3.90
N ILE A 238 -21.28 4.81 4.70
CA ILE A 238 -21.95 4.75 6.00
C ILE A 238 -21.30 5.73 6.99
N THR A 239 -19.98 5.88 7.00
CA THR A 239 -19.31 6.87 7.86
C THR A 239 -19.67 8.30 7.47
N HIS A 240 -19.78 8.62 6.17
CA HIS A 240 -20.27 9.92 5.73
C HIS A 240 -21.74 10.15 6.15
N LEU A 241 -22.57 9.10 6.06
CA LEU A 241 -23.95 9.12 6.52
C LEU A 241 -24.09 9.34 8.03
N GLU A 242 -23.24 8.71 8.85
CA GLU A 242 -23.19 8.90 10.31
C GLU A 242 -22.86 10.36 10.68
N ALA A 243 -22.06 11.06 9.86
CA ALA A 243 -21.66 12.44 10.10
C ALA A 243 -22.70 13.48 9.63
N THR A 244 -23.36 13.25 8.50
CA THR A 244 -24.14 14.30 7.80
C THR A 244 -25.60 13.94 7.47
N LEU A 245 -25.97 12.65 7.52
CA LEU A 245 -27.27 12.13 7.04
C LEU A 245 -27.62 12.56 5.60
N ASP A 246 -26.58 12.69 4.79
CA ASP A 246 -26.64 13.12 3.40
C ASP A 246 -27.34 12.06 2.51
N PRO A 247 -28.40 12.43 1.76
CA PRO A 247 -29.05 11.54 0.79
C PRO A 247 -28.09 10.96 -0.25
N VAL A 248 -27.02 11.69 -0.60
CA VAL A 248 -25.98 11.19 -1.49
C VAL A 248 -25.30 9.96 -0.89
N ALA A 249 -24.98 9.98 0.41
CA ALA A 249 -24.35 8.85 1.09
C ALA A 249 -25.22 7.58 1.05
N VAL A 250 -26.55 7.75 1.17
CA VAL A 250 -27.52 6.65 1.02
C VAL A 250 -27.49 6.12 -0.40
N ALA A 251 -27.53 6.99 -1.41
CA ALA A 251 -27.45 6.60 -2.81
C ALA A 251 -26.12 5.89 -3.13
N THR A 252 -25.00 6.32 -2.55
CA THR A 252 -23.70 5.66 -2.66
C THR A 252 -23.75 4.24 -2.13
N ALA A 253 -24.27 4.08 -0.91
CA ALA A 253 -24.36 2.77 -0.28
C ALA A 253 -25.24 1.80 -1.07
N LEU A 254 -26.38 2.26 -1.59
CA LEU A 254 -27.25 1.47 -2.47
C LEU A 254 -26.54 1.08 -3.77
N THR A 255 -25.87 2.03 -4.42
CA THR A 255 -25.10 1.79 -5.65
C THR A 255 -24.02 0.72 -5.44
N VAL A 256 -23.30 0.78 -4.31
CA VAL A 256 -22.29 -0.23 -3.96
C VAL A 256 -22.91 -1.61 -3.76
N LEU A 257 -24.08 -1.70 -3.12
CA LEU A 257 -24.80 -2.97 -2.92
C LEU A 257 -25.38 -3.55 -4.22
N ASP A 258 -25.70 -2.70 -5.20
CA ASP A 258 -26.14 -3.14 -6.52
C ASP A 258 -24.95 -3.63 -7.35
N LEU A 259 -23.85 -2.86 -7.38
CA LEU A 259 -22.60 -3.30 -8.02
C LEU A 259 -22.06 -4.61 -7.44
N GLY A 260 -22.21 -4.83 -6.13
CA GLY A 260 -21.83 -6.10 -5.50
C GLY A 260 -22.61 -7.30 -6.02
N LYS A 261 -23.87 -7.12 -6.42
CA LYS A 261 -24.65 -8.17 -7.10
C LYS A 261 -24.20 -8.35 -8.54
N ASP A 262 -24.05 -7.26 -9.27
CA ASP A 262 -23.80 -7.28 -10.71
C ASP A 262 -22.40 -7.79 -11.07
N LEU A 263 -21.40 -7.46 -10.24
CA LEU A 263 -20.00 -7.84 -10.48
C LEU A 263 -19.64 -9.24 -9.97
N GLY A 264 -20.59 -9.96 -9.34
CA GLY A 264 -20.36 -11.34 -8.89
C GLY A 264 -19.24 -11.49 -7.86
N GLY A 265 -18.89 -10.41 -7.14
CA GLY A 265 -18.02 -10.51 -5.97
C GLY A 265 -18.68 -11.47 -4.98
N GLY A 266 -17.90 -12.37 -4.38
CA GLY A 266 -18.43 -13.29 -3.36
C GLY A 266 -19.22 -12.56 -2.27
N ALA A 267 -20.03 -13.31 -1.50
CA ALA A 267 -20.90 -12.74 -0.48
C ALA A 267 -20.19 -11.64 0.33
N LEU A 268 -20.59 -10.38 0.10
CA LEU A 268 -20.04 -9.23 0.82
C LEU A 268 -20.25 -9.45 2.30
N ASP A 269 -19.22 -9.19 3.11
CA ASP A 269 -19.40 -9.14 4.56
C ASP A 269 -20.10 -7.83 4.94
N LEU A 270 -21.41 -7.92 5.16
CA LEU A 270 -22.25 -6.78 5.50
C LEU A 270 -22.35 -6.54 7.01
N TRP A 271 -21.74 -7.37 7.86
CA TRP A 271 -22.02 -7.37 9.30
C TRP A 271 -21.76 -6.01 9.96
N THR A 272 -20.61 -5.39 9.64
CA THR A 272 -20.26 -4.07 10.21
C THR A 272 -21.18 -2.97 9.68
N ALA A 273 -21.50 -3.01 8.39
CA ALA A 273 -22.42 -2.06 7.75
C ALA A 273 -23.82 -2.14 8.37
N GLN A 274 -24.34 -3.36 8.54
CA GLN A 274 -25.64 -3.65 9.17
C GLN A 274 -25.72 -3.07 10.59
N ASN A 275 -24.72 -3.35 11.43
CA ASN A 275 -24.71 -2.86 12.81
C ASN A 275 -24.62 -1.34 12.91
N ARG A 276 -23.87 -0.68 12.02
CA ARG A 276 -23.78 0.78 11.98
C ARG A 276 -25.10 1.42 11.57
N VAL A 277 -25.71 0.95 10.48
CA VAL A 277 -27.02 1.46 10.02
C VAL A 277 -28.12 1.19 11.05
N PHE A 278 -28.11 0.03 11.71
CA PHE A 278 -29.06 -0.28 12.78
C PHE A 278 -28.93 0.68 13.98
N ARG A 279 -27.69 0.93 14.46
CA ARG A 279 -27.46 1.91 15.54
C ARG A 279 -27.89 3.31 15.13
N LEU A 280 -27.57 3.73 13.91
CA LEU A 280 -27.97 5.03 13.38
C LEU A 280 -29.50 5.18 13.35
N GLY A 281 -30.21 4.12 12.91
CA GLY A 281 -31.67 4.08 12.92
C GLY A 281 -32.28 4.13 14.33
N ARG A 282 -31.66 3.50 15.33
CA ARG A 282 -32.11 3.55 16.75
C ARG A 282 -31.90 4.91 17.41
N MET A 283 -30.85 5.64 17.00
CA MET A 283 -30.58 7.00 17.49
C MET A 283 -31.43 8.06 16.77
N ALA A 284 -31.97 7.72 15.61
CA ALA A 284 -32.86 8.55 14.82
C ALA A 284 -34.31 8.50 15.34
N SER A 285 -34.54 8.96 16.57
CA SER A 285 -35.89 9.26 17.05
C SER A 285 -36.44 10.46 16.25
N ALA A 286 -37.59 10.30 15.60
CA ALA A 286 -38.34 11.25 14.75
C ALA A 286 -38.18 11.11 13.21
N GLY A 287 -39.24 10.57 12.59
CA GLY A 287 -39.73 10.81 11.22
C GLY A 287 -38.71 10.80 10.07
N ASP A 288 -38.21 11.98 9.71
CA ASP A 288 -37.47 12.21 8.46
C ASP A 288 -36.18 11.40 8.34
N ARG A 289 -35.51 11.09 9.47
CA ARG A 289 -34.27 10.31 9.46
C ARG A 289 -34.52 8.82 9.21
N ALA A 290 -35.54 8.26 9.83
CA ALA A 290 -35.94 6.87 9.59
C ALA A 290 -36.41 6.66 8.14
N ALA A 291 -37.16 7.62 7.59
CA ALA A 291 -37.59 7.60 6.20
C ALA A 291 -36.41 7.61 5.21
N ARG A 292 -35.36 8.42 5.47
CA ARG A 292 -34.15 8.47 4.64
C ARG A 292 -33.30 7.20 4.70
N LEU A 293 -33.26 6.53 5.85
CA LEU A 293 -32.50 5.28 6.03
C LEU A 293 -33.25 4.04 5.56
N ALA A 294 -34.58 4.11 5.42
CA ALA A 294 -35.41 2.97 5.08
C ALA A 294 -34.97 2.22 3.81
N PRO A 295 -34.63 2.87 2.68
CA PRO A 295 -34.18 2.16 1.47
C PRO A 295 -32.91 1.34 1.72
N LEU A 296 -31.94 1.91 2.44
CA LEU A 296 -30.68 1.25 2.77
C LEU A 296 -30.89 0.12 3.78
N ALA A 297 -31.73 0.34 4.79
CA ALA A 297 -32.07 -0.67 5.79
C ALA A 297 -32.71 -1.92 5.16
N VAL A 298 -33.69 -1.73 4.26
CA VAL A 298 -34.32 -2.82 3.50
C VAL A 298 -33.27 -3.57 2.68
N ARG A 299 -32.38 -2.86 1.99
CA ARG A 299 -31.33 -3.46 1.15
C ARG A 299 -30.32 -4.28 1.96
N LEU A 300 -30.07 -3.89 3.22
CA LEU A 300 -29.22 -4.58 4.18
C LEU A 300 -29.95 -5.68 4.98
N GLY A 301 -31.26 -5.89 4.76
CA GLY A 301 -32.05 -6.89 5.48
C GLY A 301 -32.41 -6.50 6.92
N LEU A 302 -32.40 -5.21 7.25
CA LEU A 302 -32.69 -4.69 8.58
C LEU A 302 -34.16 -4.26 8.71
N ARG A 303 -34.74 -4.46 9.91
CA ARG A 303 -36.02 -3.85 10.30
C ARG A 303 -35.74 -2.71 11.27
N LEU A 304 -35.98 -1.48 10.84
CA LEU A 304 -35.95 -0.31 11.71
C LEU A 304 -37.37 -0.11 12.25
N GLU A 305 -37.61 -0.46 13.52
CA GLU A 305 -38.90 -0.20 14.16
C GLU A 305 -39.08 1.31 14.36
N ALA A 306 -40.19 1.86 13.87
CA ALA A 306 -40.62 3.21 14.23
C ALA A 306 -41.25 3.14 15.63
N THR A 307 -40.48 3.49 16.66
CA THR A 307 -41.03 3.82 17.99
C THR A 307 -41.39 5.29 18.07
#